data_AF-A0A965QUW2-F1
#
_entry.id   AF-A0A965QUW2-F1
#
_cell.length_a   1.000
_cell.length_b   1.000
_cell.length_c   1.000
_cell.angle_alpha   90.00
_cell.angle_beta   90.00
_cell.angle_gamma   90.00
#
_symmetry.space_group_name_H-M   'P 1'
#
loop_
_entity.id
_entity.type
_entity.pdbx_description
1 polymer ?
#
loop_
_entity_poly.entity_id
_entity_poly.type
_entity_poly.pdbx_seq_one_letter_code
_entity_poly.pdbx_strand_id
1 'polypeptide(L)'
;MHEARPFSHAGRAIRQCRICGSGDLLDILDLGTQAFTGVFPRAEDEAVPYGPLRLVQCSAASGGCGLVQLRHSFEAADMYGDNYG
;
A
#
# COMPACT_ATOMS: atom_id res chain seq x y z
N MET A 1 -20.69 10.28 -19.32
CA MET A 1 -19.34 9.99 -19.82
C MET A 1 -18.39 10.20 -18.65
N HIS A 2 -18.18 9.18 -17.82
CA HIS A 2 -17.24 9.27 -16.70
C HIS A 2 -15.84 8.99 -17.26
N GLU A 3 -14.98 9.99 -17.24
CA GLU A 3 -13.56 9.83 -17.53
C GLU A 3 -12.98 8.78 -16.58
N ALA A 4 -12.46 7.70 -17.16
CA ALA A 4 -11.64 6.74 -16.44
C ALA A 4 -10.42 7.48 -15.90
N ARG A 5 -10.40 7.75 -14.59
CA ARG A 5 -9.23 8.29 -13.92
C ARG A 5 -8.09 7.28 -14.13
N PRO A 6 -6.88 7.70 -14.54
CA PRO A 6 -5.77 6.78 -14.65
C PRO A 6 -5.50 6.20 -13.26
N PHE A 7 -5.76 4.92 -13.06
CA PHE A 7 -5.57 4.24 -11.78
C PHE A 7 -4.08 4.04 -11.52
N SER A 8 -3.38 5.12 -11.17
CA SER A 8 -2.14 5.06 -10.42
C SER A 8 -2.45 5.42 -8.97
N HIS A 9 -3.08 4.51 -8.22
CA HIS A 9 -3.22 4.66 -6.76
C HIS A 9 -1.91 4.25 -6.10
N ALA A 10 -0.85 5.03 -6.37
CA ALA A 10 0.40 4.90 -5.64
C ALA A 10 0.10 5.25 -4.18
N GLY A 11 -0.11 4.22 -3.35
CA GLY A 11 -0.40 4.40 -1.93
C GLY A 11 0.58 5.38 -1.30
N ARG A 12 0.12 6.19 -0.34
CA ARG A 12 0.95 7.22 0.29
C ARG A 12 2.11 6.58 1.04
N ALA A 13 3.34 6.91 0.65
CA ALA A 13 4.52 6.47 1.38
C ALA A 13 4.51 7.02 2.82
N ILE A 14 4.72 6.14 3.81
CA ILE A 14 4.86 6.55 5.20
C ILE A 14 6.25 7.20 5.43
N ARG A 15 6.29 8.18 6.33
CA ARG A 15 7.54 8.85 6.75
C ARG A 15 7.97 8.47 8.17
N GLN A 16 7.08 7.85 8.93
CA GLN A 16 7.26 7.52 10.34
C GLN A 16 6.60 6.18 10.64
N CYS A 17 7.17 5.45 11.60
CA CYS A 17 6.61 4.21 12.12
C CYS A 17 5.23 4.47 12.72
N ARG A 18 4.24 3.67 12.33
CA ARG A 18 2.84 3.82 12.79
C ARG A 18 2.66 3.63 14.30
N ILE A 19 3.58 2.95 15.00
CA ILE A 19 3.48 2.69 16.44
C ILE A 19 4.27 3.70 17.28
N CYS A 20 5.55 3.91 16.98
CA CYS A 20 6.43 4.73 17.83
C CYS A 20 6.84 6.08 17.24
N GLY A 21 6.44 6.40 16.00
CA GLY A 21 6.75 7.68 15.35
C GLY A 21 8.18 7.85 14.84
N SER A 22 9.08 6.87 15.07
CA SER A 22 10.46 6.93 14.53
C SER A 22 10.46 7.03 13.00
N GLY A 23 11.31 7.90 12.45
CA GLY A 23 11.48 8.09 11.00
C GLY A 23 12.47 7.14 10.35
N ASP A 24 13.22 6.35 11.14
CA ASP A 24 14.20 5.41 10.61
C ASP A 24 13.51 4.09 10.20
N LEU A 25 13.22 4.00 8.90
CA LEU A 25 12.52 2.91 8.26
C LEU A 25 13.44 2.23 7.24
N LEU A 26 13.87 1.02 7.57
CA LEU A 26 14.78 0.21 6.74
C LEU A 26 13.94 -0.61 5.75
N ASP A 27 14.23 -0.51 4.45
CA ASP A 27 13.61 -1.38 3.44
C ASP A 27 14.11 -2.83 3.62
N ILE A 28 13.19 -3.80 3.66
CA ILE A 28 13.53 -5.23 3.85
C ILE A 28 13.21 -6.06 2.60
N LEU A 29 12.06 -5.80 1.98
CA LEU A 29 11.57 -6.56 0.83
C LEU A 29 10.76 -5.67 -0.10
N ASP A 30 11.05 -5.74 -1.38
CA ASP A 30 10.30 -5.08 -2.45
C ASP A 30 9.67 -6.15 -3.36
N LEU A 31 8.34 -6.17 -3.43
CA LEU A 31 7.57 -7.07 -4.29
C LEU A 31 7.07 -6.36 -5.56
N GLY A 32 7.53 -5.13 -5.81
CA GLY A 32 7.15 -4.33 -6.97
C GLY A 32 5.70 -3.88 -6.93
N THR A 33 5.11 -3.68 -8.11
CA THR A 33 3.71 -3.29 -8.28
C THR A 33 2.81 -4.51 -8.24
N GLN A 34 1.78 -4.48 -7.39
CA GLN A 34 0.80 -5.56 -7.20
C GLN A 34 -0.62 -5.05 -7.43
N ALA A 35 -1.49 -5.90 -7.95
CA ALA A 35 -2.91 -5.60 -8.11
C ALA A 35 -3.65 -5.68 -6.76
N PHE A 36 -4.77 -4.97 -6.62
CA PHE A 36 -5.59 -5.00 -5.43
C PHE A 36 -6.31 -6.35 -5.32
N THR A 37 -6.09 -7.05 -4.21
CA THR A 37 -6.55 -8.43 -4.04
C THR A 37 -8.04 -8.56 -3.69
N GLY A 38 -8.72 -7.45 -3.43
CA GLY A 38 -10.18 -7.39 -3.18
C GLY A 38 -11.01 -6.97 -4.40
N VAL A 39 -10.38 -6.75 -5.56
CA VAL A 39 -11.08 -6.34 -6.79
C VAL A 39 -11.04 -7.48 -7.79
N PHE A 40 -12.21 -8.04 -8.09
CA PHE A 40 -12.39 -9.15 -9.03
C PHE A 40 -13.13 -8.66 -10.28
N PRO A 41 -12.45 -8.48 -11.42
CA PRO A 41 -13.07 -7.97 -12.63
C PRO A 41 -14.10 -8.97 -13.19
N ARG A 42 -15.20 -8.46 -13.74
CA ARG A 42 -16.25 -9.27 -14.39
C ARG A 42 -15.98 -9.52 -15.87
N ALA A 43 -15.16 -8.69 -16.50
CA ALA A 43 -14.74 -8.79 -17.88
C ALA A 43 -13.20 -8.67 -17.98
N GLU A 44 -12.62 -9.23 -19.03
CA GLU A 44 -11.15 -9.27 -19.21
C GLU A 44 -10.53 -7.87 -19.38
N ASP A 45 -11.30 -6.91 -19.89
CA ASP A 45 -10.88 -5.54 -20.16
C ASP A 45 -11.14 -4.57 -19.00
N GLU A 46 -11.71 -5.06 -17.89
CA GLU A 46 -11.95 -4.25 -16.71
C GLU A 46 -10.65 -3.96 -15.95
N ALA A 47 -10.36 -2.68 -15.74
CA ALA A 47 -9.14 -2.24 -15.10
C ALA A 47 -9.14 -2.57 -13.59
N VAL A 48 -8.10 -3.25 -13.12
CA VAL A 48 -7.88 -3.52 -11.70
C VAL A 48 -6.87 -2.53 -11.13
N PRO A 49 -7.16 -1.83 -10.01
CA PRO A 49 -6.19 -0.95 -9.38
C PRO A 49 -4.93 -1.70 -8.92
N TYR A 50 -3.79 -1.02 -8.98
CA TYR A 50 -2.49 -1.58 -8.59
C TYR A 50 -1.64 -0.54 -7.85
N GLY A 51 -0.67 -1.02 -7.07
CA GLY A 51 0.27 -0.16 -6.34
C GLY A 51 1.50 -0.89 -5.80
N PRO A 52 2.50 -0.14 -5.32
CA PRO A 52 3.77 -0.71 -4.84
C PRO A 52 3.61 -1.45 -3.50
N LEU A 53 4.06 -2.70 -3.46
CA LEU A 53 4.10 -3.54 -2.26
C LEU A 53 5.54 -3.68 -1.75
N ARG A 54 5.88 -2.90 -0.72
CA ARG A 54 7.21 -2.92 -0.10
C ARG A 54 7.08 -2.98 1.42
N LEU A 55 7.92 -3.79 2.06
CA LEU A 55 8.04 -3.90 3.51
C LEU A 55 9.22 -3.07 4.02
N VAL A 56 8.97 -2.37 5.13
CA VAL A 56 10.00 -1.69 5.93
C VAL A 56 9.96 -2.14 7.37
N GLN A 57 11.09 -2.08 8.05
CA GLN A 57 11.19 -2.24 9.50
C GLN A 57 11.59 -0.93 10.15
N CYS A 58 10.91 -0.60 11.25
CA CYS A 58 11.34 0.47 12.14
C CYS A 58 12.63 0.04 12.85
N SER A 59 13.74 0.73 12.57
CA SER A 59 15.09 0.35 13.01
C SER A 59 15.22 0.36 14.53
N ALA A 60 15.40 -0.81 15.15
CA ALA A 60 15.67 -0.90 16.59
C ALA A 60 17.07 -0.37 16.96
N ALA A 61 18.01 -0.39 16.01
CA ALA A 61 19.38 0.10 16.21
C ALA A 61 19.45 1.61 16.46
N SER A 62 18.45 2.37 15.99
CA SER A 62 18.34 3.82 16.20
C SER A 62 17.25 4.19 17.22
N GLY A 63 16.80 3.24 18.04
CA GLY A 63 15.77 3.47 19.06
C GLY A 63 14.32 3.34 18.57
N GLY A 64 14.12 2.80 17.36
CA GLY A 64 12.80 2.40 16.87
C GLY A 64 12.29 1.11 17.52
N CYS A 65 11.02 0.76 17.25
CA CYS A 65 10.34 -0.35 17.94
C CYS A 65 10.44 -1.72 17.25
N GLY A 66 11.14 -1.86 16.12
CA GLY A 66 11.27 -3.13 15.39
C GLY A 66 10.07 -3.51 14.53
N LEU A 67 9.00 -2.71 14.49
CA LEU A 67 7.79 -3.00 13.71
C LEU A 67 8.10 -3.15 12.21
N VAL A 68 7.77 -4.32 11.66
CA VAL A 68 7.69 -4.56 10.21
C VAL A 68 6.32 -4.10 9.71
N GLN A 69 6.30 -3.33 8.62
CA GLN A 69 5.08 -2.72 8.10
C GLN A 69 5.20 -2.39 6.60
N LEU A 70 4.07 -2.14 5.93
CA LEU A 70 4.08 -1.67 4.54
C LEU A 70 4.62 -0.24 4.43
N ARG A 71 5.44 0.01 3.39
CA ARG A 71 5.99 1.31 3.00
C ARG A 71 4.91 2.29 2.56
N HIS A 72 3.87 1.79 1.90
CA HIS A 72 2.77 2.59 1.36
C HIS A 72 1.48 2.29 2.14
N SER A 73 0.67 3.32 2.35
CA SER A 73 -0.69 3.20 2.89
C SER A 73 -1.69 3.50 1.79
N PHE A 74 -2.69 2.66 1.64
CA PHE A 74 -3.76 2.84 0.65
C PHE A 74 -5.00 3.40 1.36
N GLU A 75 -5.86 4.08 0.60
CA GLU A 75 -7.10 4.63 1.16
C GLU A 75 -8.03 3.47 1.52
N ALA A 76 -8.64 3.54 2.70
CA ALA A 76 -9.51 2.47 3.19
C ALA A 76 -10.71 2.25 2.27
N ALA A 77 -11.23 3.32 1.64
CA ALA A 77 -12.31 3.25 0.67
C ALA A 77 -11.97 2.40 -0.55
N ASP A 78 -10.69 2.32 -0.95
CA ASP A 78 -10.27 1.49 -2.09
C ASP A 78 -10.16 0.00 -1.71
N MET A 79 -9.94 -0.30 -0.43
CA MET A 79 -9.80 -1.66 0.08
C MET A 79 -11.13 -2.26 0.54
N TYR A 80 -12.03 -1.42 1.06
CA TYR A 80 -13.27 -1.81 1.72
C TYR A 80 -14.50 -1.11 1.12
N GLY A 81 -14.42 -0.75 -0.17
CA GLY A 81 -15.51 -0.12 -0.91
C GLY A 81 -16.60 -1.12 -1.33
N ASP A 82 -17.43 -0.69 -2.29
CA ASP A 82 -18.62 -1.43 -2.74
C ASP A 82 -18.35 -2.86 -3.27
N ASN A 83 -17.09 -3.17 -3.61
CA ASN A 83 -16.67 -4.47 -4.13
C ASN A 83 -16.05 -5.39 -3.06
N TYR A 84 -16.20 -5.07 -1.77
CA TYR A 84 -15.67 -5.86 -0.66
C TYR A 84 -16.70 -6.86 -0.13
N GLY A 85 -16.64 -8.11 -0.61
CA GLY A 85 -17.54 -9.21 -0.23
C GLY A 85 -18.16 -9.89 -1.44
#